data_AF-A0A1H7MRS5-F1
#
_entry.id   AF-A0A1H7MRS5-F1
#
_cell.length_a   1.000
_cell.length_b   1.000
_cell.length_c   1.000
_cell.angle_alpha   90.00
_cell.angle_beta   90.00
_cell.angle_gamma   90.00
#
_symmetry.space_group_name_H-M   'P 1'
#
loop_
_entity.id
_entity.type
_entity.pdbx_description
1 polymer ?
#
loop_
_entity_poly.entity_id
_entity_poly.type
_entity_poly.pdbx_seq_one_letter_code
_entity_poly.pdbx_strand_id
1 'polypeptide(L)'
;MSETIEVADELIDRADITDGKAVVQFSKTEAALVDLRKRHADVQFDLTTTAGDKAARAARLELVTLRNDLEKRRQAFKAPVLEMGKVIDAQAKRITGEILELEQPIDAQIKAEESRKEAIRAEKVRIEAERVAAHRSAIEKIRACLTRAQGLPSERVRNAVAAVEGIEIDPAAWEEFAEDAATARAETIASLKFLLEQTEAKEAEAERQRQVAEEQARVAREQAEAAERLAEQQRQISAQQAALEAERLAKLRQAEEFAARVTARFAEFDRLLTFTEQTASAQINAAVLLASSNAPSVDTFGDRLEEAQQKHTLVLEHLNAALPGALRREEAEETARLADIAEREAAEAEALAARQAEEAAARPAIVPVAEPVTQVRQPTAELVEEPTLTMNDINAEIRPFKIDAAGMASLGLVGVKRGAATLFKRSDLIKLLDIGSDRFLKTGVLVSLGKAA
;
A
#
# COMPACT_ATOMS: atom_id res chain seq x y z
N MET A 1 -100.79 47.94 65.97
CA MET A 1 -101.77 48.81 65.33
C MET A 1 -101.02 50.04 64.85
N SER A 2 -100.54 50.01 63.61
CA SER A 2 -99.94 51.17 62.96
C SER A 2 -100.99 51.72 62.01
N GLU A 3 -101.43 52.91 62.33
CA GLU A 3 -102.41 53.73 61.65
C GLU A 3 -102.01 53.91 60.19
N THR A 4 -102.77 53.29 59.28
CA THR A 4 -102.66 53.53 57.84
C THR A 4 -103.20 54.93 57.59
N ILE A 5 -102.31 55.92 57.54
CA ILE A 5 -102.66 57.25 57.07
C ILE A 5 -102.88 57.10 55.56
N GLU A 6 -104.14 57.02 55.14
CA GLU A 6 -104.54 57.25 53.75
C GLU A 6 -104.24 58.72 53.44
N VAL A 7 -103.01 58.98 52.98
CA VAL A 7 -102.62 60.26 52.40
C VAL A 7 -103.43 60.39 51.12
N ALA A 8 -104.41 61.30 51.13
CA ALA A 8 -105.10 61.75 49.93
C ALA A 8 -104.07 61.97 48.81
N ASP A 9 -104.40 61.55 47.59
CA ASP A 9 -103.53 61.45 46.40
C ASP A 9 -102.89 62.80 46.02
N GLU A 10 -101.91 63.24 46.82
CA GLU A 10 -101.12 64.43 46.58
C GLU A 10 -100.15 64.10 45.46
N LEU A 11 -100.34 64.73 44.30
CA LEU A 11 -99.40 64.64 43.20
C LEU A 11 -98.04 65.23 43.62
N ILE A 12 -97.09 64.34 43.90
CA ILE A 12 -95.72 64.67 44.32
C ILE A 12 -94.75 64.00 43.34
N ASP A 13 -93.68 64.72 42.98
CA ASP A 13 -92.56 64.12 42.26
C ASP A 13 -91.68 63.35 43.26
N ARG A 14 -91.36 62.09 42.97
CA ARG A 14 -90.67 61.18 43.89
C ARG A 14 -89.58 60.38 43.18
N ALA A 15 -88.47 60.11 43.87
CA ALA A 15 -87.38 59.26 43.38
C ALA A 15 -86.87 58.36 44.50
N ASP A 16 -87.23 57.08 44.43
CA ASP A 16 -86.99 56.10 45.48
C ASP A 16 -86.49 54.78 44.88
N ILE A 17 -86.02 53.86 45.72
CA ILE A 17 -85.65 52.50 45.33
C ILE A 17 -86.66 51.53 45.95
N THR A 18 -87.37 50.79 45.10
CA THR A 18 -88.35 49.76 45.50
C THR A 18 -87.92 48.43 44.89
N ASP A 19 -87.82 47.37 45.71
CA ASP A 19 -87.39 46.03 45.29
C ASP A 19 -86.07 46.01 44.49
N GLY A 20 -85.12 46.86 44.91
CA GLY A 20 -83.80 46.98 44.26
C GLY A 20 -83.81 47.70 42.90
N LYS A 21 -84.94 48.27 42.48
CA LYS A 21 -85.07 49.05 41.25
C LYS A 21 -85.31 50.52 41.57
N ALA A 22 -84.57 51.40 40.89
CA ALA A 22 -84.80 52.84 40.97
C ALA A 22 -86.11 53.19 40.25
N VAL A 23 -87.05 53.79 40.97
CA VAL A 23 -88.34 54.27 40.47
C VAL A 23 -88.37 55.79 40.61
N VAL A 24 -88.54 56.50 39.50
CA VAL A 24 -88.65 57.97 39.45
C VAL A 24 -89.97 58.35 38.81
N GLN A 25 -90.76 59.16 39.50
CA GLN A 25 -92.07 59.63 39.07
C GLN A 25 -92.11 61.16 39.14
N PHE A 26 -92.54 61.80 38.05
CA PHE A 26 -92.74 63.25 37.99
C PHE A 26 -94.23 63.61 37.96
N SER A 27 -95.04 62.91 38.76
CA SER A 27 -96.50 62.97 38.74
C SER A 27 -97.03 64.41 38.81
N LYS A 28 -96.45 65.27 39.65
CA LYS A 28 -96.83 66.70 39.77
C LYS A 28 -96.50 67.49 38.51
N THR A 29 -95.30 67.27 37.96
CA THR A 29 -94.87 67.94 36.72
C THR A 29 -95.70 67.47 35.53
N GLU A 30 -96.06 66.18 35.48
CA GLU A 30 -96.87 65.59 34.44
C GLU A 30 -98.29 66.18 34.44
N ALA A 31 -98.94 66.33 35.59
CA ALA A 31 -100.24 67.01 35.65
C ALA A 31 -100.14 68.49 35.25
N ALA A 32 -99.12 69.23 35.72
CA ALA A 32 -98.90 70.62 35.31
C ALA A 32 -98.68 70.74 33.79
N LEU A 33 -98.02 69.76 33.17
CA LEU A 33 -97.85 69.69 31.71
C LEU A 33 -99.18 69.44 30.99
N VAL A 34 -100.03 68.55 31.51
CA VAL A 34 -101.38 68.31 30.97
C VAL A 34 -102.22 69.59 30.99
N ASP A 35 -102.17 70.34 32.09
CA ASP A 35 -102.89 71.60 32.21
C ASP A 35 -102.35 72.69 31.28
N LEU A 36 -101.02 72.80 31.13
CA LEU A 36 -100.41 73.72 30.17
C LEU A 36 -100.75 73.34 28.72
N ARG A 37 -100.81 72.04 28.38
CA ARG A 37 -101.24 71.59 27.06
C ARG A 37 -102.69 72.01 26.78
N LYS A 38 -103.61 71.78 27.73
CA LYS A 38 -105.01 72.22 27.57
C LYS A 38 -105.13 73.73 27.32
N ARG A 39 -104.31 74.53 27.99
CA ARG A 39 -104.36 75.99 27.90
C ARG A 39 -103.69 76.56 26.64
N HIS A 40 -102.67 75.90 26.10
CA HIS A 40 -101.79 76.50 25.08
C HIS A 40 -101.68 75.70 23.77
N ALA A 41 -102.28 74.51 23.63
CA ALA A 41 -102.05 73.64 22.45
C ALA A 41 -102.51 74.24 21.11
N ASP A 42 -103.69 74.87 21.07
CA ASP A 42 -104.28 75.40 19.82
C ASP A 42 -104.40 76.94 19.82
N VAL A 43 -103.72 77.61 20.76
CA VAL A 43 -103.79 79.06 20.91
C VAL A 43 -102.88 79.75 19.91
N GLN A 44 -103.47 80.55 19.02
CA GLN A 44 -102.74 81.47 18.14
C GLN A 44 -102.72 82.87 18.76
N PHE A 45 -101.53 83.38 19.08
CA PHE A 45 -101.36 84.71 19.65
C PHE A 45 -101.12 85.75 18.53
N ASP A 46 -101.92 86.82 18.49
CA ASP A 46 -101.69 87.95 17.59
C ASP A 46 -100.63 88.91 18.15
N LEU A 47 -99.40 88.73 17.68
CA LEU A 47 -98.21 89.47 18.13
C LEU A 47 -98.17 90.93 17.62
N THR A 48 -99.07 91.33 16.73
CA THR A 48 -99.14 92.73 16.25
C THR A 48 -99.80 93.66 17.28
N THR A 49 -100.46 93.08 18.29
CA THR A 49 -101.08 93.80 19.40
C THR A 49 -100.26 93.66 20.68
N THR A 50 -100.20 94.73 21.48
CA THR A 50 -99.51 94.71 22.79
C THR A 50 -100.11 93.67 23.75
N ALA A 51 -101.41 93.40 23.66
CA ALA A 51 -102.08 92.39 24.47
C ALA A 51 -101.70 90.96 24.07
N GLY A 52 -101.64 90.68 22.77
CA GLY A 52 -101.24 89.36 22.25
C GLY A 52 -99.77 89.04 22.49
N ASP A 53 -98.86 90.02 22.32
CA ASP A 53 -97.42 89.83 22.66
C ASP A 53 -97.22 89.57 24.16
N LYS A 54 -97.94 90.28 25.05
CA LYS A 54 -97.90 90.04 26.49
C LYS A 54 -98.41 88.64 26.86
N ALA A 55 -99.52 88.19 26.25
CA ALA A 55 -100.07 86.86 26.49
C ALA A 55 -99.13 85.74 25.99
N ALA A 56 -98.53 85.91 24.81
CA ALA A 56 -97.56 84.97 24.26
C ALA A 56 -96.30 84.84 25.15
N ARG A 57 -95.78 85.98 25.65
CA ARG A 57 -94.64 85.99 26.58
C ARG A 57 -94.97 85.33 27.91
N ALA A 58 -96.18 85.54 28.44
CA ALA A 58 -96.64 84.89 29.66
C ALA A 58 -96.75 83.36 29.48
N ALA A 59 -97.38 82.90 28.39
CA ALA A 59 -97.46 81.48 28.06
C ALA A 59 -96.07 80.82 27.91
N ARG A 60 -95.14 81.49 27.22
CA ARG A 60 -93.75 81.05 27.11
C ARG A 60 -93.07 80.99 28.49
N LEU A 61 -93.28 81.98 29.34
CA LEU A 61 -92.69 82.01 30.68
C LEU A 61 -93.18 80.82 31.52
N GLU A 62 -94.47 80.48 31.47
CA GLU A 62 -95.02 79.30 32.17
C GLU A 62 -94.37 77.99 31.68
N LEU A 63 -94.26 77.80 30.36
CA LEU A 63 -93.63 76.62 29.78
C LEU A 63 -92.14 76.52 30.13
N VAL A 64 -91.40 77.63 30.05
CA VAL A 64 -89.99 77.69 30.41
C VAL A 64 -89.80 77.42 31.91
N THR A 65 -90.69 77.94 32.75
CA THR A 65 -90.64 77.73 34.20
C THR A 65 -90.84 76.25 34.54
N LEU A 66 -91.87 75.60 33.97
CA LEU A 66 -92.10 74.17 34.19
C LEU A 66 -90.91 73.31 33.73
N ARG A 67 -90.34 73.63 32.55
CA ARG A 67 -89.14 72.95 32.04
C ARG A 67 -87.95 73.10 32.98
N ASN A 68 -87.71 74.32 33.47
CA ASN A 68 -86.59 74.60 34.36
C ASN A 68 -86.78 73.92 35.73
N ASP A 69 -87.99 73.87 36.25
CA ASP A 69 -88.29 73.22 37.53
C ASP A 69 -88.18 71.69 37.46
N LEU A 70 -88.55 71.07 36.34
CA LEU A 70 -88.29 69.65 36.09
C LEU A 70 -86.79 69.34 36.12
N GLU A 71 -85.96 70.15 35.43
CA GLU A 71 -84.50 69.93 35.43
C GLU A 71 -83.91 70.13 36.83
N LYS A 72 -84.39 71.11 37.61
CA LYS A 72 -83.98 71.25 39.03
C LYS A 72 -84.34 70.01 39.84
N ARG A 73 -85.54 69.44 39.68
CA ARG A 73 -85.96 68.21 40.39
C ARG A 73 -85.14 67.00 39.97
N ARG A 74 -84.86 66.85 38.67
CA ARG A 74 -83.95 65.81 38.15
C ARG A 74 -82.57 65.93 38.79
N GLN A 75 -82.00 67.14 38.85
CA GLN A 75 -80.70 67.38 39.48
C GLN A 75 -80.76 67.08 40.98
N ALA A 76 -81.82 67.49 41.67
CA ALA A 76 -82.01 67.22 43.10
C ALA A 76 -82.11 65.72 43.40
N PHE A 77 -82.84 64.93 42.60
CA PHE A 77 -82.93 63.48 42.76
C PHE A 77 -81.62 62.76 42.39
N LYS A 78 -80.89 63.26 41.39
CA LYS A 78 -79.64 62.64 40.94
C LYS A 78 -78.46 62.92 41.87
N ALA A 79 -78.43 64.09 42.52
CA ALA A 79 -77.33 64.51 43.39
C ALA A 79 -76.97 63.50 44.50
N PRO A 80 -77.90 63.02 45.36
CA PRO A 80 -77.56 62.07 46.42
C PRO A 80 -77.07 60.72 45.89
N VAL A 81 -77.60 60.27 44.74
CA VAL A 81 -77.17 59.00 44.11
C VAL A 81 -75.73 59.10 43.61
N LEU A 82 -75.36 60.23 42.98
CA LEU A 82 -73.98 60.45 42.53
C LEU A 82 -73.01 60.58 43.70
N GLU A 83 -73.39 61.29 44.77
CA GLU A 83 -72.55 61.40 45.97
C GLU A 83 -72.37 60.03 46.65
N MET A 84 -73.43 59.23 46.74
CA MET A 84 -73.33 57.85 47.23
C MET A 84 -72.38 57.01 46.37
N GLY A 85 -72.49 57.09 45.04
CA GLY A 85 -71.58 56.41 44.11
C GLY A 85 -70.11 56.78 44.33
N LYS A 86 -69.81 58.07 44.49
CA LYS A 86 -68.45 58.55 44.80
C LYS A 86 -67.92 57.97 46.12
N VAL A 87 -68.75 57.90 47.15
CA VAL A 87 -68.37 57.34 48.46
C VAL A 87 -68.08 55.84 48.35
N ILE A 88 -68.91 55.10 47.60
CA ILE A 88 -68.70 53.67 47.34
C ILE A 88 -67.37 53.45 46.61
N ASP A 89 -67.13 54.19 45.53
CA ASP A 89 -65.89 54.06 44.75
C ASP A 89 -64.66 54.42 45.58
N ALA A 90 -64.75 55.47 46.40
CA ALA A 90 -63.67 55.86 47.31
C ALA A 90 -63.40 54.80 48.39
N GLN A 91 -64.44 54.24 49.00
CA GLN A 91 -64.33 53.14 49.97
C GLN A 91 -63.72 51.89 49.33
N ALA A 92 -64.20 51.49 48.15
CA ALA A 92 -63.67 50.35 47.42
C ALA A 92 -62.19 50.55 47.10
N LYS A 93 -61.81 51.72 46.56
CA LYS A 93 -60.41 52.04 46.28
C LYS A 93 -59.52 52.00 47.53
N ARG A 94 -59.99 52.53 48.67
CA ARG A 94 -59.26 52.48 49.95
C ARG A 94 -59.03 51.02 50.39
N ILE A 95 -60.10 50.22 50.43
CA ILE A 95 -60.04 48.82 50.85
C ILE A 95 -59.16 48.00 49.90
N THR A 96 -59.27 48.20 48.58
CA THR A 96 -58.38 47.57 47.60
C THR A 96 -56.92 47.95 47.84
N GLY A 97 -56.63 49.21 48.16
CA GLY A 97 -55.27 49.64 48.54
C GLY A 97 -54.74 48.88 49.76
N GLU A 98 -55.54 48.81 50.83
CA GLU A 98 -55.19 48.08 52.07
C GLU A 98 -54.98 46.57 51.81
N ILE A 99 -55.82 45.96 50.95
CA ILE A 99 -55.65 44.56 50.54
C ILE A 99 -54.35 44.37 49.78
N LEU A 100 -54.03 45.25 48.83
CA LEU A 100 -52.80 45.16 48.02
C LEU A 100 -51.54 45.37 48.87
N GLU A 101 -51.58 46.25 49.87
CA GLU A 101 -50.46 46.44 50.82
C GLU A 101 -50.15 45.17 51.62
N LEU A 102 -51.15 44.31 51.85
CA LEU A 102 -50.97 43.01 52.48
C LEU A 102 -50.58 41.92 51.47
N GLU A 103 -51.21 41.90 50.30
CA GLU A 103 -51.00 40.87 49.26
C GLU A 103 -49.62 40.96 48.61
N GLN A 104 -49.19 42.15 48.21
CA GLN A 104 -47.93 42.35 47.48
C GLN A 104 -46.68 41.82 48.20
N PRO A 105 -46.47 42.07 49.51
CA PRO A 105 -45.32 41.49 50.20
C PRO A 105 -45.42 39.96 50.33
N ILE A 106 -46.64 39.40 50.44
CA ILE A 106 -46.84 37.95 50.49
C ILE A 106 -46.51 37.32 49.12
N ASP A 107 -47.03 37.89 48.03
CA ASP A 107 -46.72 37.47 46.66
C ASP A 107 -45.21 37.56 46.36
N ALA A 108 -44.56 38.64 46.80
CA ALA A 108 -43.11 38.79 46.68
C ALA A 108 -42.33 37.71 47.44
N GLN A 109 -42.77 37.34 48.65
CA GLN A 109 -42.15 36.26 49.43
C GLN A 109 -42.35 34.89 48.75
N ILE A 110 -43.55 34.61 48.22
CA ILE A 110 -43.85 33.38 47.49
C ILE A 110 -42.93 33.26 46.27
N LYS A 111 -42.88 34.30 45.42
CA LYS A 111 -42.04 34.33 44.23
C LYS A 111 -40.55 34.17 44.54
N ALA A 112 -40.07 34.79 45.62
CA ALA A 112 -38.68 34.64 46.06
C ALA A 112 -38.34 33.20 46.45
N GLU A 113 -39.23 32.53 47.20
CA GLU A 113 -39.01 31.14 47.60
C GLU A 113 -39.16 30.15 46.44
N GLU A 114 -40.12 30.38 45.53
CA GLU A 114 -40.25 29.61 44.29
C GLU A 114 -38.99 29.71 43.43
N SER A 115 -38.49 30.93 43.23
CA SER A 115 -37.23 31.16 42.50
C SER A 115 -36.03 30.47 43.19
N ARG A 116 -35.96 30.49 44.52
CA ARG A 116 -34.92 29.78 45.28
C ARG A 116 -35.02 28.26 45.09
N LYS A 117 -36.22 27.69 45.18
CA LYS A 117 -36.46 26.24 44.98
C LYS A 117 -36.14 25.82 43.56
N GLU A 118 -36.48 26.64 42.57
CA GLU A 118 -36.13 26.42 41.16
C GLU A 118 -34.62 26.48 40.93
N ALA A 119 -33.92 27.47 41.52
CA ALA A 119 -32.47 27.56 41.43
C ALA A 119 -31.78 26.33 42.04
N ILE A 120 -32.22 25.87 43.22
CA ILE A 120 -31.71 24.64 43.84
C ILE A 120 -32.01 23.42 42.98
N ARG A 121 -33.20 23.32 42.40
CA ARG A 121 -33.56 22.21 41.51
C ARG A 121 -32.69 22.22 40.24
N ALA A 122 -32.53 23.39 39.61
CA ALA A 122 -31.72 23.57 38.42
C ALA A 122 -30.25 23.23 38.70
N GLU A 123 -29.72 23.64 39.84
CA GLU A 123 -28.36 23.33 40.26
C GLU A 123 -28.16 21.83 40.49
N LYS A 124 -29.11 21.16 41.19
CA LYS A 124 -29.06 19.69 41.37
C LYS A 124 -29.10 18.96 40.02
N VAL A 125 -29.96 19.39 39.10
CA VAL A 125 -30.04 18.83 37.75
C VAL A 125 -28.74 19.06 36.99
N ARG A 126 -28.11 20.24 37.12
CA ARG A 126 -26.82 20.54 36.49
C ARG A 126 -25.71 19.64 37.04
N ILE A 127 -25.57 19.53 38.36
CA ILE A 127 -24.56 18.66 39.01
C ILE A 127 -24.73 17.22 38.55
N GLU A 128 -25.96 16.72 38.52
CA GLU A 128 -26.25 15.36 38.06
C GLU A 128 -25.95 15.17 36.57
N ALA A 129 -26.31 16.15 35.73
CA ALA A 129 -25.98 16.12 34.30
C ALA A 129 -24.46 16.15 34.06
N GLU A 130 -23.71 16.94 34.83
CA GLU A 130 -22.25 16.99 34.79
C GLU A 130 -21.62 15.67 35.23
N ARG A 131 -22.13 15.06 36.32
CA ARG A 131 -21.70 13.73 36.79
C ARG A 131 -21.90 12.67 35.70
N VAL A 132 -23.11 12.58 35.14
CA VAL A 132 -23.45 11.65 34.06
C VAL A 132 -22.59 11.92 32.82
N ALA A 133 -22.40 13.18 32.43
CA ALA A 133 -21.57 13.55 31.28
C ALA A 133 -20.09 13.19 31.48
N ALA A 134 -19.55 13.34 32.70
CA ALA A 134 -18.19 12.96 33.02
C ALA A 134 -17.97 11.44 32.85
N HIS A 135 -18.85 10.60 33.40
CA HIS A 135 -18.77 9.14 33.22
C HIS A 135 -18.92 8.74 31.74
N ARG A 136 -19.91 9.28 31.03
CA ARG A 136 -20.09 9.01 29.60
C ARG A 136 -18.87 9.42 28.77
N SER A 137 -18.29 10.59 29.05
CA SER A 137 -17.08 11.04 28.37
C SER A 137 -15.89 10.13 28.66
N ALA A 138 -15.76 9.62 29.89
CA ALA A 138 -14.70 8.69 30.24
C ALA A 138 -14.85 7.33 29.52
N ILE A 139 -16.08 6.80 29.43
CA ILE A 139 -16.39 5.59 28.64
C ILE A 139 -16.04 5.81 27.16
N GLU A 140 -16.40 6.97 26.60
CA GLU A 140 -16.11 7.28 25.20
C GLU A 140 -14.60 7.40 24.95
N LYS A 141 -13.83 7.95 25.90
CA LYS A 141 -12.36 8.00 25.82
C LYS A 141 -11.74 6.61 25.81
N ILE A 142 -12.31 5.64 26.54
CA ILE A 142 -11.89 4.24 26.50
C ILE A 142 -12.09 3.70 25.08
N ARG A 143 -13.31 3.83 24.53
CA ARG A 143 -13.63 3.36 23.17
C ARG A 143 -12.77 4.01 22.09
N ALA A 144 -12.52 5.32 22.21
CA ALA A 144 -11.70 6.09 21.27
C ALA A 144 -10.22 5.65 21.22
N CYS A 145 -9.72 4.87 22.18
CA CYS A 145 -8.38 4.28 22.10
C CYS A 145 -8.22 3.37 20.87
N LEU A 146 -9.28 2.64 20.48
CA LEU A 146 -9.25 1.80 19.28
C LEU A 146 -9.02 2.64 18.03
N THR A 147 -9.81 3.70 17.83
CA THR A 147 -9.71 4.58 16.67
C THR A 147 -8.33 5.24 16.58
N ARG A 148 -7.78 5.69 17.72
CA ARG A 148 -6.43 6.30 17.76
C ARG A 148 -5.30 5.31 17.50
N ALA A 149 -5.50 4.02 17.75
CA ALA A 149 -4.51 2.99 17.51
C ALA A 149 -4.43 2.54 16.05
N GLN A 150 -5.45 2.85 15.23
CA GLN A 150 -5.48 2.44 13.82
C GLN A 150 -4.30 3.04 13.03
N GLY A 151 -3.62 2.19 12.26
CA GLY A 151 -2.50 2.59 11.41
C GLY A 151 -1.19 2.83 12.16
N LEU A 152 -1.15 2.65 13.48
CA LEU A 152 0.09 2.71 14.25
C LEU A 152 0.86 1.37 14.16
N PRO A 153 2.20 1.38 14.39
CA PRO A 153 2.99 0.15 14.47
C PRO A 153 2.57 -0.75 15.65
N SER A 154 2.87 -2.05 15.56
CA SER A 154 2.49 -3.07 16.55
C SER A 154 2.88 -2.69 17.99
N GLU A 155 4.10 -2.20 18.21
CA GLU A 155 4.58 -1.71 19.51
C GLU A 155 3.67 -0.63 20.12
N ARG A 156 3.18 0.31 19.29
CA ARG A 156 2.30 1.39 19.74
C ARG A 156 0.90 0.88 20.02
N VAL A 157 0.40 -0.09 19.24
CA VAL A 157 -0.89 -0.74 19.50
C VAL A 157 -0.81 -1.56 20.79
N ARG A 158 0.30 -2.25 21.06
CA ARG A 158 0.54 -2.98 22.31
C ARG A 158 0.52 -2.05 23.53
N ASN A 159 1.15 -0.88 23.43
CA ASN A 159 1.08 0.14 24.47
C ASN A 159 -0.35 0.65 24.69
N ALA A 160 -1.16 0.77 23.63
CA ALA A 160 -2.57 1.14 23.75
C ALA A 160 -3.39 0.05 24.46
N VAL A 161 -3.14 -1.24 24.17
CA VAL A 161 -3.74 -2.37 24.91
C VAL A 161 -3.39 -2.25 26.40
N ALA A 162 -2.11 -2.12 26.74
CA ALA A 162 -1.65 -2.01 28.12
C ALA A 162 -2.24 -0.77 28.83
N ALA A 163 -2.37 0.35 28.13
CA ALA A 163 -2.97 1.56 28.68
C ALA A 163 -4.45 1.36 29.05
N VAL A 164 -5.23 0.67 28.20
CA VAL A 164 -6.65 0.38 28.49
C VAL A 164 -6.78 -0.72 29.55
N GLU A 165 -5.90 -1.72 29.54
CA GLU A 165 -5.82 -2.74 30.60
C GLU A 165 -5.48 -2.13 31.97
N GLY A 166 -4.66 -1.08 32.01
CA GLY A 166 -4.34 -0.35 33.24
C GLY A 166 -5.47 0.51 33.80
N ILE A 167 -6.59 0.69 33.08
CA ILE A 167 -7.73 1.45 33.60
C ILE A 167 -8.48 0.59 34.62
N GLU A 168 -8.40 1.00 35.89
CA GLU A 168 -9.16 0.41 36.99
C GLU A 168 -10.61 0.92 36.94
N ILE A 169 -11.55 -0.01 36.82
CA ILE A 169 -12.99 0.27 36.91
C ILE A 169 -13.44 -0.09 38.32
N ASP A 170 -13.25 0.84 39.25
CA ASP A 170 -13.76 0.72 40.62
C ASP A 170 -15.28 0.96 40.64
N PRO A 171 -16.10 -0.03 41.04
CA PRO A 171 -17.55 0.13 41.10
C PRO A 171 -18.02 1.30 41.97
N ALA A 172 -17.28 1.65 43.03
CA ALA A 172 -17.65 2.77 43.89
C ALA A 172 -17.43 4.13 43.20
N ALA A 173 -16.35 4.27 42.42
CA ALA A 173 -16.04 5.49 41.69
C ALA A 173 -16.87 5.69 40.42
N TRP A 174 -17.36 4.60 39.80
CA TRP A 174 -18.13 4.63 38.56
C TRP A 174 -19.65 4.52 38.77
N GLU A 175 -20.09 4.24 40.00
CA GLU A 175 -21.51 4.21 40.39
C GLU A 175 -22.34 3.31 39.44
N GLU A 176 -23.45 3.80 38.87
CA GLU A 176 -24.26 3.02 37.94
C GLU A 176 -23.60 2.77 36.57
N PHE A 177 -22.52 3.48 36.25
CA PHE A 177 -21.79 3.35 34.99
C PHE A 177 -20.67 2.30 35.05
N ALA A 178 -20.46 1.64 36.20
CA ALA A 178 -19.40 0.66 36.38
C ALA A 178 -19.49 -0.51 35.38
N GLU A 179 -20.71 -1.03 35.17
CA GLU A 179 -20.94 -2.14 34.23
C GLU A 179 -20.69 -1.72 32.77
N ASP A 180 -21.21 -0.56 32.38
CA ASP A 180 -21.00 0.01 31.04
C ASP A 180 -19.51 0.29 30.78
N ALA A 181 -18.79 0.83 31.78
CA ALA A 181 -17.37 1.10 31.67
C ALA A 181 -16.52 -0.19 31.61
N ALA A 182 -16.87 -1.21 32.40
CA ALA A 182 -16.23 -2.52 32.35
C ALA A 182 -16.45 -3.19 30.98
N THR A 183 -17.67 -3.12 30.46
CA THR A 183 -18.02 -3.62 29.12
C THR A 183 -17.24 -2.90 28.04
N ALA A 184 -17.24 -1.56 28.04
CA ALA A 184 -16.50 -0.75 27.08
C ALA A 184 -14.99 -1.04 27.14
N ARG A 185 -14.42 -1.21 28.33
CA ARG A 185 -13.02 -1.62 28.52
C ARG A 185 -12.76 -2.99 27.91
N ALA A 186 -13.58 -4.00 28.20
CA ALA A 186 -13.41 -5.35 27.69
C ALA A 186 -13.50 -5.41 26.16
N GLU A 187 -14.53 -4.78 25.57
CA GLU A 187 -14.72 -4.70 24.11
C GLU A 187 -13.57 -3.97 23.41
N THR A 188 -13.09 -2.86 24.00
CA THR A 188 -11.96 -2.10 23.48
C THR A 188 -10.68 -2.92 23.52
N ILE A 189 -10.41 -3.63 24.63
CA ILE A 189 -9.24 -4.51 24.75
C ILE A 189 -9.30 -5.63 23.71
N ALA A 190 -10.45 -6.29 23.57
CA ALA A 190 -10.62 -7.36 22.58
C ALA A 190 -10.34 -6.85 21.15
N SER A 191 -10.89 -5.68 20.82
CA SER A 191 -10.70 -5.06 19.51
C SER A 191 -9.25 -4.59 19.27
N LEU A 192 -8.59 -4.03 20.29
CA LEU A 192 -7.19 -3.63 20.22
C LEU A 192 -6.25 -4.83 20.09
N LYS A 193 -6.53 -5.94 20.78
CA LYS A 193 -5.76 -7.19 20.66
C LYS A 193 -5.89 -7.78 19.25
N PHE A 194 -7.09 -7.78 18.69
CA PHE A 194 -7.30 -8.17 17.31
C PHE A 194 -6.56 -7.25 16.32
N LEU A 195 -6.59 -5.94 16.54
CA LEU A 195 -5.82 -4.98 15.73
C LEU A 195 -4.30 -5.22 15.85
N LEU A 196 -3.81 -5.54 17.05
CA LEU A 196 -2.40 -5.85 17.29
C LEU A 196 -1.98 -7.08 16.49
N GLU A 197 -2.75 -8.17 16.55
CA GLU A 197 -2.49 -9.39 15.78
C GLU A 197 -2.45 -9.11 14.27
N GLN A 198 -3.41 -8.34 13.75
CA GLN A 198 -3.41 -7.94 12.34
C GLN A 198 -2.18 -7.09 11.96
N THR A 199 -1.73 -6.23 12.87
CA THR A 199 -0.59 -5.34 12.62
C THR A 199 0.73 -6.13 12.67
N GLU A 200 0.89 -7.01 13.64
CA GLU A 200 2.05 -7.92 13.75
C GLU A 200 2.13 -8.86 12.54
N ALA A 201 1.00 -9.40 12.08
CA ALA A 201 0.96 -10.22 10.87
C ALA A 201 1.43 -9.45 9.62
N LYS A 202 0.94 -8.21 9.43
CA LYS A 202 1.35 -7.35 8.31
C LYS A 202 2.83 -6.97 8.37
N GLU A 203 3.33 -6.64 9.56
CA GLU A 203 4.75 -6.31 9.75
C GLU A 203 5.65 -7.53 9.49
N ALA A 204 5.26 -8.71 9.99
CA ALA A 204 6.00 -9.95 9.74
C ALA A 204 5.97 -10.37 8.26
N GLU A 205 4.86 -10.15 7.55
CA GLU A 205 4.77 -10.35 6.10
C GLU A 205 5.69 -9.39 5.34
N ALA A 206 5.71 -8.10 5.71
CA ALA A 206 6.59 -7.12 5.11
C ALA A 206 8.07 -7.46 5.32
N GLU A 207 8.43 -7.95 6.51
CA GLU A 207 9.80 -8.38 6.80
C GLU A 207 10.19 -9.63 6.01
N ARG A 208 9.31 -10.64 5.91
CA ARG A 208 9.54 -11.80 5.05
C ARG A 208 9.73 -11.40 3.59
N GLN A 209 8.93 -10.46 3.09
CA GLN A 209 9.06 -9.97 1.72
C GLN A 209 10.40 -9.25 1.49
N ARG A 210 10.88 -8.47 2.47
CA ARG A 210 12.20 -7.83 2.40
C ARG A 210 13.32 -8.86 2.35
N GLN A 211 13.31 -9.86 3.23
CA GLN A 211 14.30 -10.93 3.24
C GLN A 211 14.31 -11.71 1.92
N VAL A 212 13.14 -12.04 1.37
CA VAL A 212 13.05 -12.69 0.05
C VAL A 212 13.59 -11.79 -1.06
N ALA A 213 13.29 -10.49 -1.04
CA ALA A 213 13.81 -9.55 -2.04
C ALA A 213 15.34 -9.37 -1.95
N GLU A 214 15.90 -9.34 -0.73
CA GLU A 214 17.35 -9.27 -0.50
C GLU A 214 18.06 -10.54 -0.98
N GLU A 215 17.52 -11.72 -0.66
CA GLU A 215 18.03 -13.01 -1.14
C GLU A 215 17.94 -13.12 -2.67
N GLN A 216 16.81 -12.73 -3.27
CA GLN A 216 16.66 -12.67 -4.73
C GLN A 216 17.66 -11.72 -5.37
N ALA A 217 17.94 -10.58 -4.76
CA ALA A 217 18.95 -9.64 -5.24
C ALA A 217 20.37 -10.23 -5.14
N ARG A 218 20.70 -10.99 -4.09
CA ARG A 218 21.98 -11.70 -3.98
C ARG A 218 22.13 -12.77 -5.06
N VAL A 219 21.12 -13.63 -5.21
CA VAL A 219 21.12 -14.68 -6.24
C VAL A 219 21.21 -14.09 -7.65
N ALA A 220 20.50 -12.99 -7.93
CA ALA A 220 20.59 -12.31 -9.22
C ALA A 220 22.00 -11.77 -9.51
N ARG A 221 22.71 -11.24 -8.50
CA ARG A 221 24.11 -10.80 -8.64
C ARG A 221 25.04 -11.98 -8.91
N GLU A 222 24.91 -13.06 -8.14
CA GLU A 222 25.71 -14.28 -8.35
C GLU A 222 25.47 -14.89 -9.74
N GLN A 223 24.22 -14.93 -10.20
CA GLN A 223 23.87 -15.39 -11.55
C GLN A 223 24.43 -14.47 -12.64
N ALA A 224 24.42 -13.15 -12.44
CA ALA A 224 25.00 -12.20 -13.38
C ALA A 224 26.52 -12.39 -13.48
N GLU A 225 27.23 -12.50 -12.35
CA GLU A 225 28.67 -12.77 -12.34
C GLU A 225 29.02 -14.12 -12.99
N ALA A 226 28.24 -15.17 -12.71
CA ALA A 226 28.44 -16.47 -13.33
C ALA A 226 28.20 -16.43 -14.85
N ALA A 227 27.16 -15.71 -15.29
CA ALA A 227 26.87 -15.49 -16.70
C ALA A 227 27.99 -14.70 -17.39
N GLU A 228 28.55 -13.67 -16.75
CA GLU A 228 29.70 -12.93 -17.27
C GLU A 228 30.95 -13.81 -17.38
N ARG A 229 31.26 -14.64 -16.38
CA ARG A 229 32.38 -15.59 -16.43
C ARG A 229 32.21 -16.60 -17.56
N LEU A 230 31.01 -17.15 -17.73
CA LEU A 230 30.70 -18.08 -18.82
C LEU A 230 30.80 -17.40 -20.18
N ALA A 231 30.31 -16.16 -20.31
CA ALA A 231 30.43 -15.38 -21.54
C ALA A 231 31.91 -15.08 -21.87
N GLU A 232 32.73 -14.77 -20.86
CA GLU A 232 34.17 -14.58 -21.04
C GLU A 232 34.88 -15.86 -21.46
N GLN A 233 34.60 -16.99 -20.80
CA GLN A 233 35.13 -18.30 -21.19
C GLN A 233 34.72 -18.67 -22.62
N GLN A 234 33.46 -18.43 -22.99
CA GLN A 234 32.98 -18.69 -24.34
C GLN A 234 33.69 -17.81 -25.37
N ARG A 235 33.92 -16.52 -25.06
CA ARG A 235 34.71 -15.62 -25.90
C ARG A 235 36.14 -16.13 -26.06
N GLN A 236 36.79 -16.54 -24.99
CA GLN A 236 38.14 -17.10 -25.03
C GLN A 236 38.23 -18.38 -25.86
N ILE A 237 37.29 -19.32 -25.67
CA ILE A 237 37.23 -20.56 -26.46
C ILE A 237 37.00 -20.23 -27.93
N SER A 238 36.06 -19.33 -28.26
CA SER A 238 35.82 -18.92 -29.64
C SER A 238 37.03 -18.23 -30.28
N ALA A 239 37.78 -17.43 -29.51
CA ALA A 239 38.99 -16.77 -29.97
C ALA A 239 40.12 -17.78 -30.20
N GLN A 240 40.27 -18.78 -29.31
CA GLN A 240 41.22 -19.87 -29.49
C GLN A 240 40.90 -20.74 -30.70
N GLN A 241 39.62 -21.07 -30.91
CA GLN A 241 39.17 -21.82 -32.08
C GLN A 241 39.43 -21.03 -33.37
N ALA A 242 39.08 -19.74 -33.40
CA ALA A 242 39.36 -18.88 -34.55
C ALA A 242 40.86 -18.73 -34.83
N ALA A 243 41.70 -18.65 -33.79
CA ALA A 243 43.16 -18.60 -33.94
C ALA A 243 43.71 -19.92 -34.52
N LEU A 244 43.26 -21.06 -33.99
CA LEU A 244 43.67 -22.38 -34.48
C LEU A 244 43.21 -22.63 -35.92
N GLU A 245 41.99 -22.22 -36.26
CA GLU A 245 41.48 -22.28 -37.64
C GLU A 245 42.26 -21.37 -38.58
N ALA A 246 42.57 -20.14 -38.15
CA ALA A 246 43.41 -19.22 -38.91
C ALA A 246 44.82 -19.78 -39.14
N GLU A 247 45.42 -20.42 -38.13
CA GLU A 247 46.72 -21.08 -38.24
C GLU A 247 46.67 -22.27 -39.22
N ARG A 248 45.64 -23.11 -39.13
CA ARG A 248 45.42 -24.22 -40.08
C ARG A 248 45.26 -23.70 -41.51
N LEU A 249 44.47 -22.66 -41.70
CA LEU A 249 44.25 -22.06 -43.02
C LEU A 249 45.54 -21.44 -43.55
N ALA A 250 46.35 -20.81 -42.69
CA ALA A 250 47.65 -20.28 -43.06
C ALA A 250 48.63 -21.40 -43.46
N LYS A 251 48.68 -22.49 -42.70
CA LYS A 251 49.50 -23.68 -43.05
C LYS A 251 49.03 -24.33 -44.36
N LEU A 252 47.73 -24.42 -44.59
CA LEU A 252 47.18 -24.92 -45.86
C LEU A 252 47.58 -24.00 -47.02
N ARG A 253 47.45 -22.68 -46.87
CA ARG A 253 47.92 -21.71 -47.89
C ARG A 253 49.41 -21.83 -48.14
N GLN A 254 50.23 -21.97 -47.10
CA GLN A 254 51.68 -22.17 -47.25
C GLN A 254 51.99 -23.48 -47.99
N ALA A 255 51.28 -24.57 -47.69
CA ALA A 255 51.43 -25.84 -48.38
C ALA A 255 50.96 -25.77 -49.85
N GLU A 256 49.86 -25.07 -50.13
CA GLU A 256 49.37 -24.82 -51.49
C GLU A 256 50.35 -23.94 -52.29
N GLU A 257 50.88 -22.88 -51.69
CA GLU A 257 51.90 -22.01 -52.28
C GLU A 257 53.19 -22.78 -52.57
N PHE A 258 53.63 -23.64 -51.64
CA PHE A 258 54.77 -24.51 -51.83
C PHE A 258 54.54 -25.52 -52.97
N ALA A 259 53.40 -26.22 -52.96
CA ALA A 259 53.03 -27.16 -54.02
C ALA A 259 52.95 -26.47 -55.39
N ALA A 260 52.41 -25.23 -55.44
CA ALA A 260 52.37 -24.43 -56.66
C ALA A 260 53.78 -24.04 -57.13
N ARG A 261 54.69 -23.65 -56.22
CA ARG A 261 56.10 -23.37 -56.57
C ARG A 261 56.81 -24.61 -57.12
N VAL A 262 56.69 -25.75 -56.45
CA VAL A 262 57.28 -27.01 -56.89
C VAL A 262 56.74 -27.42 -58.27
N THR A 263 55.42 -27.36 -58.45
CA THR A 263 54.76 -27.68 -59.73
C THR A 263 55.21 -26.73 -60.86
N ALA A 264 55.31 -25.43 -60.58
CA ALA A 264 55.80 -24.44 -61.56
C ALA A 264 57.26 -24.71 -61.95
N ARG A 265 58.10 -25.10 -60.98
CA ARG A 265 59.51 -25.44 -61.21
C ARG A 265 59.67 -26.71 -62.03
N PHE A 266 58.88 -27.75 -61.74
CA PHE A 266 58.83 -28.96 -62.57
C PHE A 266 58.34 -28.65 -63.99
N ALA A 267 57.32 -27.81 -64.15
CA ALA A 267 56.84 -27.41 -65.48
C ALA A 267 57.87 -26.58 -66.26
N GLU A 268 58.65 -25.73 -65.58
CA GLU A 268 59.80 -25.02 -66.19
C GLU A 268 60.88 -26.01 -66.63
N PHE A 269 61.20 -27.00 -65.80
CA PHE A 269 62.15 -28.05 -66.13
C PHE A 269 61.68 -28.90 -67.33
N ASP A 270 60.41 -29.28 -67.36
CA ASP A 270 59.80 -30.07 -68.44
C ASP A 270 59.79 -29.28 -69.78
N ARG A 271 59.58 -27.96 -69.71
CA ARG A 271 59.74 -27.06 -70.88
C ARG A 271 61.19 -27.02 -71.37
N LEU A 272 62.17 -26.97 -70.47
CA LEU A 272 63.57 -26.99 -70.84
C LEU A 272 63.95 -28.34 -71.47
N LEU A 273 63.44 -29.44 -70.92
CA LEU A 273 63.70 -30.79 -71.41
C LEU A 273 63.10 -30.99 -72.81
N THR A 274 61.82 -30.64 -73.00
CA THR A 274 61.17 -30.66 -74.32
C THR A 274 61.82 -29.72 -75.33
N PHE A 275 62.31 -28.54 -74.91
CA PHE A 275 63.10 -27.65 -75.78
C PHE A 275 64.43 -28.30 -76.21
N THR A 276 65.12 -28.99 -75.32
CA THR A 276 66.36 -29.72 -75.67
C THR A 276 66.10 -30.91 -76.60
N GLU A 277 65.02 -31.65 -76.41
CA GLU A 277 64.61 -32.74 -77.30
C GLU A 277 64.20 -32.22 -78.69
N GLN A 278 63.44 -31.13 -78.75
CA GLN A 278 63.03 -30.51 -80.01
C GLN A 278 64.20 -29.90 -80.77
N THR A 279 65.15 -29.25 -80.09
CA THR A 279 66.37 -28.73 -80.74
C THR A 279 67.29 -29.85 -81.21
N ALA A 280 67.44 -30.93 -80.45
CA ALA A 280 68.18 -32.10 -80.89
C ALA A 280 67.51 -32.77 -82.10
N SER A 281 66.19 -32.94 -82.09
CA SER A 281 65.42 -33.48 -83.22
C SER A 281 65.49 -32.55 -84.44
N ALA A 282 65.45 -31.24 -84.26
CA ALA A 282 65.62 -30.26 -85.33
C ALA A 282 67.05 -30.26 -85.90
N GLN A 283 68.09 -30.42 -85.08
CA GLN A 283 69.47 -30.55 -85.53
C GLN A 283 69.71 -31.88 -86.25
N ILE A 284 69.15 -32.99 -85.76
CA ILE A 284 69.17 -34.29 -86.44
C ILE A 284 68.46 -34.19 -87.80
N ASN A 285 67.25 -33.62 -87.84
CA ASN A 285 66.50 -33.44 -89.07
C ASN A 285 67.19 -32.48 -90.05
N ALA A 286 67.81 -31.40 -89.56
CA ALA A 286 68.60 -30.47 -90.38
C ALA A 286 69.88 -31.13 -90.92
N ALA A 287 70.56 -31.97 -90.13
CA ALA A 287 71.71 -32.76 -90.57
C ALA A 287 71.31 -33.78 -91.64
N VAL A 288 70.15 -34.43 -91.49
CA VAL A 288 69.57 -35.34 -92.48
C VAL A 288 69.20 -34.61 -93.78
N LEU A 289 68.60 -33.42 -93.69
CA LEU A 289 68.23 -32.60 -94.85
C LEU A 289 69.44 -32.01 -95.58
N LEU A 290 70.48 -31.61 -94.84
CA LEU A 290 71.76 -31.17 -95.41
C LEU A 290 72.49 -32.32 -96.10
N ALA A 291 72.47 -33.52 -95.52
CA ALA A 291 73.02 -34.72 -96.15
C ALA A 291 72.25 -35.18 -97.39
N SER A 292 70.93 -34.96 -97.45
CA SER A 292 70.13 -35.29 -98.63
C SER A 292 70.32 -34.31 -99.79
N SER A 293 70.88 -33.12 -99.56
CA SER A 293 70.90 -32.04 -100.56
C SER A 293 72.27 -31.75 -101.17
N ASN A 294 73.39 -32.23 -100.61
CA ASN A 294 74.70 -32.19 -101.27
C ASN A 294 75.66 -33.20 -100.61
N ALA A 295 76.21 -34.13 -101.41
CA ALA A 295 77.04 -35.23 -100.93
C ALA A 295 78.51 -34.84 -100.71
N PRO A 296 79.01 -34.91 -99.46
CA PRO A 296 80.35 -35.43 -99.16
C PRO A 296 80.28 -36.91 -98.71
N SER A 297 81.43 -37.57 -98.70
CA SER A 297 81.62 -39.02 -98.46
C SER A 297 80.99 -39.57 -97.16
N VAL A 298 80.60 -40.84 -97.23
CA VAL A 298 79.89 -41.61 -96.18
C VAL A 298 80.61 -41.60 -94.82
N ASP A 299 81.95 -41.57 -94.79
CA ASP A 299 82.72 -41.58 -93.53
C ASP A 299 82.52 -40.31 -92.69
N THR A 300 82.41 -39.14 -93.31
CA THR A 300 82.21 -37.85 -92.59
C THR A 300 80.80 -37.67 -92.02
N PHE A 301 79.81 -38.41 -92.53
CA PHE A 301 78.44 -38.35 -92.03
C PHE A 301 78.27 -39.21 -90.77
N GLY A 302 78.89 -40.40 -90.75
CA GLY A 302 78.93 -41.28 -89.58
C GLY A 302 79.53 -40.56 -88.37
N ASP A 303 80.72 -39.99 -88.53
CA ASP A 303 81.44 -39.31 -87.45
C ASP A 303 80.67 -38.10 -86.89
N ARG A 304 80.03 -37.30 -87.75
CA ARG A 304 79.25 -36.13 -87.33
C ARG A 304 77.93 -36.50 -86.66
N LEU A 305 77.30 -37.59 -87.10
CA LEU A 305 76.09 -38.09 -86.46
C LEU A 305 76.42 -38.69 -85.09
N GLU A 306 77.51 -39.46 -84.97
CA GLU A 306 77.99 -40.00 -83.69
C GLU A 306 78.41 -38.87 -82.73
N GLU A 307 79.12 -37.85 -83.21
CA GLU A 307 79.52 -36.71 -82.36
C GLU A 307 78.31 -35.89 -81.88
N ALA A 308 77.29 -35.72 -82.73
CA ALA A 308 76.04 -35.05 -82.35
C ALA A 308 75.22 -35.89 -81.36
N GLN A 309 75.14 -37.21 -81.56
CA GLN A 309 74.48 -38.14 -80.63
C GLN A 309 75.20 -38.17 -79.27
N GLN A 310 76.53 -38.27 -79.25
CA GLN A 310 77.33 -38.24 -78.03
C GLN A 310 77.18 -36.90 -77.27
N LYS A 311 77.17 -35.76 -77.97
CA LYS A 311 76.93 -34.46 -77.35
C LYS A 311 75.51 -34.36 -76.77
N HIS A 312 74.51 -34.90 -77.46
CA HIS A 312 73.14 -34.93 -76.95
C HIS A 312 73.01 -35.83 -75.70
N THR A 313 73.62 -37.02 -75.73
CA THR A 313 73.68 -37.93 -74.57
C THR A 313 74.40 -37.29 -73.38
N LEU A 314 75.53 -36.61 -73.62
CA LEU A 314 76.24 -35.87 -72.56
C LEU A 314 75.42 -34.73 -71.97
N VAL A 315 74.66 -33.99 -72.78
CA VAL A 315 73.76 -32.93 -72.28
C VAL A 315 72.62 -33.51 -71.45
N LEU A 316 72.04 -34.65 -71.88
CA LEU A 316 71.02 -35.36 -71.12
C LEU A 316 71.56 -35.92 -69.80
N GLU A 317 72.75 -36.51 -69.79
CA GLU A 317 73.41 -36.97 -68.56
C GLU A 317 73.75 -35.81 -67.62
N HIS A 318 74.19 -34.67 -68.14
CA HIS A 318 74.49 -33.50 -67.31
C HIS A 318 73.22 -32.89 -66.69
N LEU A 319 72.12 -32.82 -67.45
CA LEU A 319 70.82 -32.37 -66.96
C LEU A 319 70.24 -33.35 -65.92
N ASN A 320 70.36 -34.65 -66.16
CA ASN A 320 69.85 -35.70 -65.27
C ASN A 320 70.71 -35.85 -63.99
N ALA A 321 72.00 -35.53 -64.03
CA ALA A 321 72.88 -35.49 -62.86
C ALA A 321 72.74 -34.17 -62.05
N ALA A 322 72.38 -33.06 -62.70
CA ALA A 322 72.13 -31.78 -62.05
C ALA A 322 70.81 -31.79 -61.24
N LEU A 323 69.80 -32.57 -61.65
CA LEU A 323 68.49 -32.63 -60.99
C LEU A 323 68.57 -33.05 -59.51
N PRO A 324 69.18 -34.20 -59.16
CA PRO A 324 69.27 -34.63 -57.77
C PRO A 324 70.22 -33.74 -56.97
N GLY A 325 71.16 -33.05 -57.61
CA GLY A 325 72.09 -32.13 -56.94
C GLY A 325 71.44 -30.80 -56.57
N ALA A 326 70.58 -30.26 -57.44
CA ALA A 326 69.82 -29.04 -57.18
C ALA A 326 68.68 -29.30 -56.19
N LEU A 327 67.90 -30.38 -56.37
CA LEU A 327 66.84 -30.79 -55.44
C LEU A 327 67.40 -31.11 -54.05
N ARG A 328 68.50 -31.86 -53.94
CA ARG A 328 69.11 -32.12 -52.61
C ARG A 328 69.71 -30.88 -51.97
N ARG A 329 70.16 -29.88 -52.74
CA ARG A 329 70.63 -28.59 -52.19
C ARG A 329 69.46 -27.74 -51.73
N GLU A 330 68.36 -27.68 -52.48
CA GLU A 330 67.15 -26.98 -52.06
C GLU A 330 66.49 -27.67 -50.86
N GLU A 331 66.39 -29.01 -50.84
CA GLU A 331 65.94 -29.77 -49.68
C GLU A 331 66.89 -29.60 -48.49
N ALA A 332 68.21 -29.54 -48.68
CA ALA A 332 69.17 -29.28 -47.61
C ALA A 332 69.08 -27.83 -47.09
N GLU A 333 68.86 -26.85 -47.96
CA GLU A 333 68.65 -25.45 -47.59
C GLU A 333 67.30 -25.23 -46.90
N GLU A 334 66.26 -25.95 -47.32
CA GLU A 334 64.93 -25.89 -46.73
C GLU A 334 64.85 -26.66 -45.42
N THR A 335 65.51 -27.82 -45.31
CA THR A 335 65.69 -28.51 -44.01
C THR A 335 66.56 -27.69 -43.06
N ALA A 336 67.60 -27.00 -43.56
CA ALA A 336 68.37 -26.06 -42.74
C ALA A 336 67.52 -24.86 -42.31
N ARG A 337 66.67 -24.29 -43.17
CA ARG A 337 65.74 -23.20 -42.80
C ARG A 337 64.68 -23.66 -41.80
N LEU A 338 64.11 -24.84 -41.98
CA LEU A 338 63.14 -25.42 -41.05
C LEU A 338 63.80 -25.78 -39.72
N ALA A 339 65.06 -26.22 -39.71
CA ALA A 339 65.84 -26.41 -38.50
C ALA A 339 66.13 -25.07 -37.80
N ASP A 340 66.48 -24.02 -38.54
CA ASP A 340 66.69 -22.66 -38.01
C ASP A 340 65.40 -22.09 -37.40
N ILE A 341 64.24 -22.34 -38.03
CA ILE A 341 62.92 -21.95 -37.51
C ILE A 341 62.59 -22.76 -36.25
N ALA A 342 62.82 -24.08 -36.27
CA ALA A 342 62.56 -24.93 -35.11
C ALA A 342 63.49 -24.60 -33.92
N GLU A 343 64.75 -24.24 -34.17
CA GLU A 343 65.67 -23.76 -33.13
C GLU A 343 65.21 -22.41 -32.57
N ARG A 344 64.70 -21.49 -33.40
CA ARG A 344 64.11 -20.23 -32.94
C ARG A 344 62.83 -20.44 -32.13
N GLU A 345 61.94 -21.31 -32.57
CA GLU A 345 60.71 -21.65 -31.84
C GLU A 345 61.03 -22.36 -30.51
N ALA A 346 62.04 -23.24 -30.49
CA ALA A 346 62.51 -23.86 -29.26
C ALA A 346 63.14 -22.84 -28.31
N ALA A 347 63.95 -21.90 -28.82
CA ALA A 347 64.53 -20.82 -28.03
C ALA A 347 63.48 -19.83 -27.51
N GLU A 348 62.43 -19.53 -28.30
CA GLU A 348 61.29 -18.72 -27.85
C GLU A 348 60.46 -19.46 -26.81
N ALA A 349 60.22 -20.77 -26.97
CA ALA A 349 59.52 -21.60 -25.99
C ALA A 349 60.32 -21.71 -24.68
N GLU A 350 61.64 -21.85 -24.74
CA GLU A 350 62.53 -21.85 -23.57
C GLU A 350 62.59 -20.48 -22.91
N ALA A 351 62.62 -19.39 -23.68
CA ALA A 351 62.53 -18.03 -23.15
C ALA A 351 61.16 -17.74 -22.52
N LEU A 352 60.07 -18.28 -23.07
CA LEU A 352 58.72 -18.16 -22.51
C LEU A 352 58.58 -18.99 -21.24
N ALA A 353 59.15 -20.20 -21.20
CA ALA A 353 59.22 -21.03 -20.01
C ALA A 353 60.09 -20.38 -18.91
N ALA A 354 61.20 -19.74 -19.28
CA ALA A 354 62.04 -18.98 -18.36
C ALA A 354 61.30 -17.75 -17.81
N ARG A 355 60.57 -17.01 -18.65
CA ARG A 355 59.70 -15.89 -18.21
C ARG A 355 58.57 -16.35 -17.30
N GLN A 356 57.93 -17.49 -17.60
CA GLN A 356 56.91 -18.09 -16.74
C GLN A 356 57.48 -18.58 -15.41
N ALA A 357 58.70 -19.11 -15.41
CA ALA A 357 59.42 -19.51 -14.20
C ALA A 357 59.85 -18.29 -13.37
N GLU A 358 60.29 -17.20 -14.03
CA GLU A 358 60.64 -15.94 -13.38
C GLU A 358 59.39 -15.22 -12.84
N GLU A 359 58.26 -15.27 -13.53
CA GLU A 359 56.96 -14.78 -13.07
C GLU A 359 56.39 -15.63 -11.92
N ALA A 360 56.62 -16.94 -11.94
CA ALA A 360 56.32 -17.83 -10.81
C ALA A 360 57.23 -17.59 -9.60
N ALA A 361 58.49 -17.16 -9.82
CA ALA A 361 59.44 -16.80 -8.77
C ALA A 361 59.23 -15.35 -8.24
N ALA A 362 58.70 -14.44 -9.07
CA ALA A 362 58.39 -13.05 -8.72
C ALA A 362 57.02 -12.87 -8.07
N ARG A 363 56.17 -13.91 -8.08
CA ARG A 363 55.00 -13.95 -7.18
C ARG A 363 55.50 -13.92 -5.73
N PRO A 364 55.16 -12.92 -4.92
CA PRO A 364 55.54 -12.93 -3.52
C PRO A 364 54.96 -14.19 -2.87
N ALA A 365 55.83 -14.98 -2.24
CA ALA A 365 55.40 -16.07 -1.39
C ALA A 365 54.41 -15.48 -0.37
N ILE A 366 53.14 -15.88 -0.49
CA ILE A 366 52.19 -15.73 0.62
C ILE A 366 52.75 -16.64 1.70
N VAL A 367 53.55 -16.05 2.59
CA VAL A 367 53.86 -16.64 3.88
C VAL A 367 52.49 -16.85 4.54
N PRO A 368 52.10 -18.08 4.90
CA PRO A 368 51.00 -18.23 5.83
C PRO A 368 51.51 -17.62 7.14
N VAL A 369 51.13 -16.38 7.40
CA VAL A 369 51.25 -15.81 8.74
C VAL A 369 50.35 -16.69 9.59
N ALA A 370 50.97 -17.59 10.34
CA ALA A 370 50.35 -18.26 11.46
C ALA A 370 50.07 -17.19 12.52
N GLU A 371 48.96 -16.48 12.36
CA GLU A 371 48.33 -15.80 13.47
C GLU A 371 47.92 -16.88 14.49
N PRO A 372 48.24 -16.75 15.78
CA PRO A 372 47.63 -17.59 16.79
C PRO A 372 46.16 -17.19 16.87
N VAL A 373 45.33 -17.85 16.05
CA VAL A 373 43.88 -17.88 16.24
C VAL A 373 43.68 -18.50 17.61
N THR A 374 43.48 -17.63 18.59
CA THR A 374 42.92 -18.03 19.88
C THR A 374 41.54 -18.56 19.54
N GLN A 375 41.43 -19.89 19.47
CA GLN A 375 40.17 -20.58 19.33
C GLN A 375 39.34 -20.21 20.55
N VAL A 376 38.48 -19.20 20.39
CA VAL A 376 37.26 -19.14 21.17
C VAL A 376 36.49 -20.38 20.74
N ARG A 377 36.61 -21.40 21.58
CA ARG A 377 35.84 -22.63 21.54
C ARG A 377 34.38 -22.23 21.74
N GLN A 378 33.71 -21.86 20.65
CA GLN A 378 32.25 -21.88 20.64
C GLN A 378 31.86 -23.34 20.90
N PRO A 379 31.02 -23.62 21.90
CA PRO A 379 30.43 -24.94 22.00
C PRO A 379 29.54 -25.09 20.77
N THR A 380 29.93 -25.96 19.84
CA THR A 380 29.00 -26.53 18.87
C THR A 380 27.94 -27.21 19.71
N ALA A 381 26.80 -26.55 19.87
CA ALA A 381 25.60 -27.19 20.35
C ALA A 381 25.28 -28.27 19.31
N GLU A 382 25.54 -29.53 19.65
CA GLU A 382 24.93 -30.66 18.98
C GLU A 382 23.41 -30.44 19.09
N LEU A 383 22.82 -29.94 18.01
CA LEU A 383 21.38 -30.08 17.79
C LEU A 383 21.13 -31.59 17.71
N VAL A 384 20.72 -32.15 18.85
CA VAL A 384 20.22 -33.52 18.94
C VAL A 384 18.92 -33.54 18.14
N GLU A 385 19.05 -33.80 16.84
CA GLU A 385 17.90 -33.92 15.95
C GLU A 385 17.05 -35.10 16.43
N GLU A 386 15.82 -34.80 16.86
CA GLU A 386 14.89 -35.84 17.32
C GLU A 386 14.40 -36.66 16.11
N PRO A 387 14.47 -38.00 16.17
CA PRO A 387 13.97 -38.87 15.12
C PRO A 387 12.43 -38.82 15.10
N THR A 388 11.87 -38.21 14.06
CA THR A 388 10.43 -37.96 13.90
C THR A 388 9.81 -38.69 12.71
N LEU A 389 10.61 -39.18 11.75
CA LEU A 389 10.10 -39.82 10.54
C LEU A 389 9.83 -41.30 10.72
N THR A 390 8.67 -41.77 10.30
CA THR A 390 8.37 -43.20 10.23
C THR A 390 8.92 -43.82 8.94
N MET A 391 9.05 -45.14 8.92
CA MET A 391 9.43 -45.89 7.71
C MET A 391 8.47 -45.68 6.53
N ASN A 392 7.19 -45.40 6.81
CA ASN A 392 6.22 -45.09 5.76
C ASN A 392 6.46 -43.70 5.15
N ASP A 393 6.84 -42.72 5.96
CA ASP A 393 7.15 -41.36 5.49
C ASP A 393 8.40 -41.36 4.60
N ILE A 394 9.42 -42.13 4.98
CA ILE A 394 10.63 -42.31 4.17
C ILE A 394 10.29 -42.94 2.82
N ASN A 395 9.52 -44.04 2.81
CA ASN A 395 9.10 -44.74 1.60
C ASN A 395 8.13 -43.93 0.71
N ALA A 396 7.45 -42.91 1.25
CA ALA A 396 6.67 -41.97 0.46
C ALA A 396 7.59 -41.03 -0.33
N GLU A 397 8.67 -40.55 0.28
CA GLU A 397 9.59 -39.58 -0.30
C GLU A 397 10.55 -40.19 -1.35
N ILE A 398 10.88 -41.48 -1.25
CA ILE A 398 11.87 -42.15 -2.12
C ILE A 398 11.25 -42.94 -3.29
N ARG A 399 9.97 -42.69 -3.61
CA ARG A 399 9.31 -43.35 -4.76
C ARG A 399 10.06 -43.08 -6.07
N PRO A 400 10.17 -44.06 -6.98
CA PRO A 400 9.49 -45.36 -7.00
C PRO A 400 10.15 -46.48 -6.17
N PHE A 401 11.20 -46.20 -5.41
CA PHE A 401 11.93 -47.19 -4.63
C PHE A 401 11.26 -47.46 -3.26
N LYS A 402 11.57 -48.62 -2.67
CA LYS A 402 11.16 -48.99 -1.31
C LYS A 402 12.34 -49.58 -0.55
N ILE A 403 12.47 -49.23 0.73
CA ILE A 403 13.46 -49.76 1.66
C ILE A 403 12.78 -50.24 2.94
N ASP A 404 13.28 -51.34 3.51
CA ASP A 404 12.84 -51.87 4.80
C ASP A 404 13.85 -51.56 5.91
N ALA A 405 13.53 -51.95 7.15
CA ALA A 405 14.39 -51.68 8.30
C ALA A 405 15.75 -52.40 8.21
N ALA A 406 15.81 -53.56 7.57
CA ALA A 406 17.05 -54.29 7.32
C ALA A 406 17.93 -53.56 6.29
N GLY A 407 17.31 -52.99 5.25
CA GLY A 407 17.97 -52.15 4.25
C GLY A 407 18.57 -50.88 4.86
N MET A 408 17.83 -50.18 5.74
CA MET A 408 18.35 -49.01 6.45
C MET A 408 19.56 -49.36 7.33
N ALA A 409 19.50 -50.49 8.04
CA ALA A 409 20.61 -50.98 8.87
C ALA A 409 21.85 -51.34 8.03
N SER A 410 21.67 -51.89 6.82
CA SER A 410 22.78 -52.20 5.90
C SER A 410 23.50 -50.94 5.37
N LEU A 411 22.80 -49.80 5.37
CA LEU A 411 23.34 -48.48 5.02
C LEU A 411 23.94 -47.73 6.23
N GLY A 412 24.01 -48.37 7.40
CA GLY A 412 24.51 -47.77 8.63
C GLY A 412 23.57 -46.74 9.27
N LEU A 413 22.31 -46.69 8.83
CA LEU A 413 21.29 -45.78 9.36
C LEU A 413 20.48 -46.51 10.43
N VAL A 414 20.65 -46.11 11.70
CA VAL A 414 20.01 -46.76 12.85
C VAL A 414 18.87 -45.89 13.38
N GLY A 415 17.64 -46.40 13.24
CA GLY A 415 16.45 -45.74 13.78
C GLY A 415 16.25 -46.02 15.28
N VAL A 416 15.54 -45.12 15.95
CA VAL A 416 15.21 -45.22 17.38
C VAL A 416 13.79 -45.77 17.52
N LYS A 417 13.61 -46.81 18.34
CA LYS A 417 12.27 -47.34 18.64
C LYS A 417 11.53 -46.42 19.61
N ARG A 418 10.36 -45.92 19.21
CA ARG A 418 9.36 -45.30 20.10
C ARG A 418 8.04 -46.08 19.95
N GLY A 419 7.74 -46.92 20.94
CA GLY A 419 6.56 -47.80 20.90
C GLY A 419 6.67 -48.90 19.84
N ALA A 420 5.62 -49.08 19.03
CA ALA A 420 5.60 -50.06 17.93
C ALA A 420 6.30 -49.58 16.64
N ALA A 421 6.70 -48.30 16.57
CA ALA A 421 7.32 -47.70 15.39
C ALA A 421 8.82 -47.47 15.60
N THR A 422 9.59 -47.62 14.51
CA THR A 422 11.01 -47.21 14.46
C THR A 422 11.08 -45.89 13.72
N LEU A 423 11.64 -44.86 14.37
CA LEU A 423 11.74 -43.50 13.86
C LEU A 423 13.17 -43.18 13.41
N PHE A 424 13.30 -42.39 12.37
CA PHE A 424 14.58 -41.95 11.79
C PHE A 424 14.67 -40.43 11.77
N LYS A 425 15.89 -39.91 11.66
CA LYS A 425 16.14 -38.45 11.59
C LYS A 425 15.91 -37.96 10.15
N ARG A 426 15.61 -36.66 9.98
CA ARG A 426 15.55 -36.05 8.64
C ARG A 426 16.93 -36.12 7.98
N SER A 427 18.02 -36.02 8.75
CA SER A 427 19.39 -36.25 8.27
C SER A 427 19.60 -37.63 7.63
N ASP A 428 18.89 -38.66 8.08
CA ASP A 428 19.03 -40.03 7.55
C ASP A 428 18.35 -40.17 6.18
N LEU A 429 17.24 -39.45 5.96
CA LEU A 429 16.59 -39.35 4.66
C LEU A 429 17.47 -38.63 3.64
N ILE A 430 18.15 -37.54 4.05
CA ILE A 430 19.07 -36.79 3.19
C ILE A 430 20.25 -37.68 2.78
N LYS A 431 20.87 -38.39 3.74
CA LYS A 431 21.94 -39.36 3.45
C LYS A 431 21.48 -40.44 2.49
N LEU A 432 20.23 -40.91 2.60
CA LEU A 432 19.69 -41.93 1.71
C LEU A 432 19.45 -41.43 0.29
N LEU A 433 19.05 -40.16 0.12
CA LEU A 433 18.94 -39.52 -1.19
C LEU A 433 20.33 -39.27 -1.83
N ASP A 434 21.32 -38.86 -1.04
CA ASP A 434 22.70 -38.68 -1.51
C ASP A 434 23.33 -40.02 -1.91
N ILE A 435 23.18 -41.06 -1.09
CA ILE A 435 23.65 -42.41 -1.41
C ILE A 435 22.91 -42.98 -2.63
N GLY A 436 21.61 -42.72 -2.75
CA GLY A 436 20.80 -43.08 -3.90
C GLY A 436 21.35 -42.45 -5.19
N SER A 437 21.68 -41.17 -5.16
CA SER A 437 22.20 -40.44 -6.32
C SER A 437 23.49 -41.06 -6.88
N ASP A 438 24.36 -41.56 -6.01
CA ASP A 438 25.67 -42.11 -6.40
C ASP A 438 25.64 -43.61 -6.76
N ARG A 439 24.67 -44.38 -6.20
CA ARG A 439 24.50 -45.82 -6.50
C ARG A 439 23.50 -46.11 -7.63
N PHE A 440 22.47 -45.28 -7.85
CA PHE A 440 21.48 -45.50 -8.90
C PHE A 440 22.03 -45.23 -10.32
N LEU A 441 23.13 -44.49 -10.45
CA LEU A 441 23.77 -44.18 -11.73
C LEU A 441 24.81 -45.23 -12.19
N LYS A 442 25.19 -46.22 -11.36
CA LYS A 442 26.31 -47.13 -11.67
C LYS A 442 25.99 -48.61 -11.91
N THR A 443 24.75 -49.07 -11.74
CA THR A 443 24.39 -50.45 -12.14
C THR A 443 22.95 -50.53 -12.61
N GLY A 444 22.77 -50.62 -13.94
CA GLY A 444 21.54 -51.13 -14.52
C GLY A 444 21.35 -52.61 -14.16
N VAL A 445 20.15 -52.94 -13.69
CA VAL A 445 19.62 -54.26 -13.29
C VAL A 445 19.75 -54.65 -11.80
N LEU A 446 18.60 -54.50 -11.11
CA LEU A 446 18.00 -55.28 -10.00
C LEU A 446 18.90 -56.15 -9.11
N VAL A 447 18.89 -55.86 -7.80
CA VAL A 447 19.09 -56.88 -6.76
C VAL A 447 17.98 -56.78 -5.71
N SER A 448 17.09 -57.77 -5.75
CA SER A 448 16.30 -58.20 -4.61
C SER A 448 17.20 -58.82 -3.54
N LEU A 449 17.15 -58.30 -2.32
CA LEU A 449 17.54 -58.98 -1.07
C LEU A 449 16.35 -58.76 -0.13
N GLY A 450 15.56 -59.69 0.37
CA GLY A 450 15.62 -61.16 0.39
C GLY A 450 15.04 -61.65 1.72
N LYS A 451 13.71 -61.86 1.77
CA LYS A 451 12.86 -62.73 2.63
C LYS A 451 13.38 -63.25 4.00
N ALA A 452 12.52 -63.22 5.03
CA ALA A 452 11.79 -64.40 5.54
C ALA A 452 10.88 -64.11 6.76
N ALA A 453 9.77 -64.88 6.83
CA ALA A 453 8.72 -65.02 7.85
C ALA A 453 7.62 -63.94 7.91
#